data_AF-T0PRU7-F1
#
_entry.id   AF-T0PRU7-F1
#
_cell.length_a   1.000
_cell.length_b   1.000
_cell.length_c   1.000
_cell.angle_alpha   90.00
_cell.angle_beta   90.00
_cell.angle_gamma   90.00
#
_symmetry.space_group_name_H-M   'P 1'
#
loop_
_entity.id
_entity.type
_entity.pdbx_description
1 polymer ?
#
loop_
_entity_poly.entity_id
_entity_poly.type
_entity_poly.pdbx_seq_one_letter_code
_entity_poly.pdbx_strand_id
1 'polypeptide(L)' 'MYYSSQMFKNNQIKYIAIDGVLPTAETVRNKTYPFTVPVYAVTLKSNKNENVEKLIQWILSEEGQKLVEETGYVPVNKE' A
#
# COMPACT_ATOMS: atom_id res chain seq x y z
N MET A 1 3.07 -6.68 2.14
CA MET A 1 3.02 -8.17 2.06
C MET A 1 2.41 -8.81 3.31
N TYR A 2 1.73 -8.04 4.16
CA TYR A 2 1.30 -8.54 5.46
C TYR A 2 0.12 -9.51 5.39
N TYR A 3 -0.75 -9.42 4.37
CA TYR A 3 -1.83 -10.41 4.15
C TYR A 3 -1.30 -11.84 3.98
N SER A 4 -0.30 -12.05 3.13
CA SER A 4 0.23 -13.38 2.82
C SER A 4 1.27 -13.88 3.84
N SER A 5 1.88 -12.99 4.64
CA SER A 5 2.87 -13.40 5.66
C SER A 5 2.33 -13.44 7.09
N GLN A 6 1.33 -12.62 7.44
CA GLN A 6 0.86 -12.46 8.83
C GLN A 6 -0.56 -13.01 9.07
N MET A 7 -1.48 -12.94 8.10
CA MET A 7 -2.84 -13.46 8.30
C MET A 7 -2.89 -15.00 8.27
N PHE A 8 -2.04 -15.62 7.45
CA PHE A 8 -1.73 -17.04 7.59
C PHE A 8 -0.46 -17.14 8.44
N LYS A 9 -0.60 -17.44 9.73
CA LYS A 9 0.52 -17.76 10.66
C LYS A 9 1.20 -19.10 10.31
N ASN A 10 1.37 -19.37 9.03
CA ASN A 10 2.00 -20.56 8.50
C ASN A 10 3.09 -20.08 7.53
N ASN A 11 4.33 -20.05 8.00
CA ASN A 11 5.53 -19.59 7.26
C ASN A 11 5.88 -20.48 6.03
N GLN A 12 4.91 -21.22 5.50
CA GLN A 12 5.07 -22.09 4.34
C GLN A 12 4.88 -21.32 3.02
N ILE A 13 4.30 -20.13 3.05
CA ILE A 13 4.15 -19.30 1.84
C ILE A 13 5.50 -18.63 1.53
N LYS A 14 6.03 -18.94 0.36
CA LYS A 14 7.25 -18.32 -0.18
C LYS A 14 6.89 -17.43 -1.36
N TYR A 15 7.44 -16.23 -1.37
CA TYR A 15 7.35 -15.36 -2.54
C TYR A 15 8.35 -15.81 -3.59
N ILE A 16 7.90 -15.83 -4.84
CA ILE A 16 8.75 -16.10 -6.00
C ILE A 16 9.17 -14.78 -6.64
N ALA A 17 10.39 -14.76 -7.17
CA ALA A 17 10.83 -13.64 -8.00
C ALA A 17 10.20 -13.76 -9.39
N ILE A 18 9.89 -12.62 -9.99
CA ILE A 18 9.48 -12.52 -11.40
C ILE A 18 10.59 -11.76 -12.11
N ASP A 19 11.18 -12.38 -13.13
CA ASP A 19 12.34 -11.83 -13.86
C ASP A 19 13.49 -11.40 -12.94
N GLY A 20 13.71 -12.15 -11.86
CA GLY A 20 14.75 -11.86 -10.86
C GLY A 20 14.36 -10.81 -9.81
N VAL A 21 13.17 -10.20 -9.90
CA VAL A 21 12.68 -9.19 -8.97
C VAL A 21 11.77 -9.82 -7.92
N LEU A 22 12.14 -9.72 -6.63
CA LEU A 22 11.31 -10.13 -5.51
C LEU A 22 10.24 -9.07 -5.18
N PRO A 23 9.06 -9.46 -4.68
CA PRO A 23 8.06 -8.51 -4.20
C PRO A 23 8.48 -7.95 -2.84
N THR A 24 9.11 -6.77 -2.81
CA THR A 24 9.46 -6.05 -1.58
C THR A 24 8.74 -4.71 -1.55
N ALA A 25 8.68 -4.05 -0.39
CA ALA A 25 8.10 -2.71 -0.31
C ALA A 25 8.81 -1.71 -1.25
N GLU A 26 10.11 -1.89 -1.48
CA GLU A 26 10.90 -1.09 -2.41
C GLU A 26 10.53 -1.37 -3.86
N THR A 27 10.51 -2.65 -4.27
CA THR A 27 10.25 -3.02 -5.68
C THR A 27 8.81 -2.78 -6.11
N VAL A 28 7.86 -2.84 -5.16
CA VAL A 28 6.47 -2.44 -5.37
C VAL A 28 6.37 -0.94 -5.58
N ARG A 29 7.05 -0.15 -4.73
CA ARG A 29 6.97 1.32 -4.76
C ARG A 29 7.63 1.92 -5.99
N ASN A 30 8.79 1.41 -6.38
CA ASN A 30 9.50 1.86 -7.58
C ASN A 30 8.96 1.21 -8.88
N LYS A 31 7.90 0.39 -8.77
CA LYS A 31 7.22 -0.29 -9.89
C LYS A 31 8.11 -1.27 -10.68
N THR A 32 9.21 -1.73 -10.11
CA THR A 32 10.08 -2.75 -10.73
C THR A 32 9.51 -4.16 -10.57
N TYR A 33 8.71 -4.41 -9.53
CA TYR A 33 7.94 -5.65 -9.45
C TYR A 33 6.69 -5.54 -10.34
N PRO A 34 6.49 -6.43 -11.33
CA PRO A 34 5.50 -6.23 -12.38
C PRO A 34 4.05 -6.43 -11.91
N PHE A 35 3.82 -7.23 -10.87
CA PHE A 35 2.49 -7.54 -10.37
C PHE A 35 2.15 -6.71 -9.14
N THR A 36 1.70 -5.49 -9.37
CA THR A 36 1.22 -4.58 -8.33
C THR A 36 -0.16 -4.04 -8.70
N VAL A 37 -0.96 -3.71 -7.69
CA VAL A 37 -2.27 -3.08 -7.87
C VAL A 37 -2.27 -1.78 -7.06
N PRO A 38 -2.42 -0.61 -7.71
CA PRO A 38 -2.54 0.65 -6.99
C PRO A 38 -3.91 0.74 -6.30
N VAL A 39 -3.92 1.34 -5.11
CA VAL A 39 -5.15 1.66 -4.37
C VAL A 39 -5.36 3.17 -4.46
N TYR A 40 -6.56 3.59 -4.86
CA TYR A 40 -6.89 5.01 -5.06
C TYR A 40 -8.05 5.43 -4.16
N ALA A 41 -7.91 6.61 -3.54
CA ALA A 41 -9.06 7.38 -3.06
C ALA A 41 -9.60 8.22 -4.23
N VAL A 42 -10.86 8.01 -4.60
CA VAL A 42 -11.48 8.68 -5.76
C VAL A 42 -12.60 9.58 -5.28
N THR A 43 -12.61 10.83 -5.74
CA THR A 43 -13.63 11.82 -5.41
C THR A 43 -14.16 12.50 -6.66
N LEU A 44 -15.38 13.02 -6.58
CA LEU A 44 -15.96 13.83 -7.65
C LEU A 44 -15.32 15.23 -7.64
N LYS A 45 -14.93 15.74 -8.82
CA LYS A 45 -14.44 17.12 -8.98
C LYS A 45 -15.44 18.18 -8.50
N SER A 46 -16.74 17.86 -8.55
CA SER A 46 -17.82 18.73 -8.08
C SER A 46 -18.02 18.69 -6.56
N ASN A 47 -17.34 17.80 -5.83
CA ASN A 47 -17.51 17.68 -4.39
C ASN A 47 -17.05 18.97 -3.68
N LYS A 48 -17.88 19.45 -2.75
CA LYS A 48 -17.65 20.66 -1.95
C LYS A 48 -17.53 20.39 -0.45
N ASN A 49 -17.60 19.12 -0.02
CA ASN A 49 -17.49 18.75 1.38
C ASN A 49 -16.03 18.79 1.83
N GLU A 50 -15.69 19.76 2.67
CA GLU A 50 -14.35 19.93 3.23
C GLU A 50 -13.83 18.71 4.00
N ASN A 51 -14.71 17.88 4.57
CA ASN A 51 -14.29 16.69 5.31
C ASN A 51 -13.70 15.61 4.40
N VAL A 52 -14.02 15.63 3.11
CA VAL A 52 -13.41 14.72 2.13
C VAL A 52 -11.93 15.04 1.96
N GLU A 53 -11.58 16.32 1.82
CA GLU A 53 -10.19 16.74 1.73
C GLU A 53 -9.44 16.44 3.03
N LYS A 54 -10.04 16.76 4.19
CA LYS A 54 -9.46 16.45 5.51
C LYS A 54 -9.15 14.95 5.65
N LEU A 55 -10.05 14.08 5.22
CA LEU A 55 -9.85 12.64 5.27
C LEU A 55 -8.72 12.18 4.32
N ILE A 56 -8.66 12.70 3.10
CA ILE A 56 -7.58 12.38 2.15
C ILE A 56 -6.23 12.80 2.72
N GLN A 57 -6.15 14.02 3.28
CA GLN A 57 -4.92 14.51 3.90
C GLN A 57 -4.51 13.65 5.10
N TRP A 58 -5.46 13.20 5.93
CA TRP A 58 -5.17 12.29 7.02
C TRP A 58 -4.68 10.91 6.53
N ILE A 59 -5.30 10.34 5.49
CA ILE A 59 -4.83 9.07 4.88
C ILE A 59 -3.38 9.21 4.38
N LEU A 60 -3.01 10.37 3.84
CA LEU A 60 -1.67 10.66 3.33
C LEU A 60 -0.66 11.09 4.40
N SER A 61 -1.11 11.36 5.63
CA SER A 61 -0.25 11.72 6.77
C SER A 61 0.62 10.56 7.25
N GLU A 62 1.62 10.84 8.08
CA GLU A 62 2.47 9.82 8.73
C GLU A 62 1.65 8.76 9.47
N GLU A 63 0.63 9.18 10.23
CA GLU A 63 -0.27 8.26 10.94
C GLU A 63 -1.03 7.36 9.96
N GLY A 64 -1.61 7.95 8.91
CA GLY A 64 -2.35 7.21 7.89
C GLY A 64 -1.47 6.21 7.14
N GLN A 65 -0.25 6.61 6.78
CA GLN A 65 0.70 5.75 6.09
C GLN A 65 1.23 4.62 6.98
N LYS A 66 1.44 4.86 8.28
CA LYS A 66 1.78 3.82 9.25
C LYS A 66 0.69 2.75 9.32
N LEU A 67 -0.58 3.16 9.37
CA LEU A 67 -1.70 2.23 9.37
C LEU A 67 -1.78 1.41 8.06
N VAL A 68 -1.47 2.00 6.91
CA VAL A 68 -1.37 1.29 5.62
C VAL A 68 -0.34 0.17 5.68
N GLU A 69 0.81 0.39 6.31
CA GLU A 69 1.84 -0.63 6.50
C GLU A 69 1.40 -1.74 7.46
N GLU A 70 0.88 -1.37 8.63
CA GLU A 70 0.41 -2.29 9.67
C GLU A 70 -0.71 -3.22 9.19
N THR A 71 -1.46 -2.80 8.17
CA THR A 71 -2.61 -3.56 7.64
C THR A 71 -2.28 -4.50 6.49
N GLY A 72 -1.10 -4.45 5.87
CA GLY A 72 -0.91 -5.24 4.65
C GLY A 72 -0.05 -4.66 3.57
N TYR A 73 -0.20 -3.35 3.39
CA TYR A 73 0.01 -2.67 2.13
C TYR A 73 1.37 -1.98 2.10
N VAL A 74 1.69 -1.38 0.96
CA VAL A 74 2.93 -0.61 0.77
C VAL A 74 2.56 0.87 0.78
N PRO A 75 3.06 1.67 1.75
CA PRO A 75 2.82 3.11 1.80
C PRO A 75 3.32 3.83 0.55
N VAL A 76 2.64 4.93 0.18
CA VAL A 76 3.00 5.75 -0.99
C VAL A 76 4.13 6.73 -0.68
N ASN A 77 4.24 7.17 0.57
CA ASN A 77 5.32 8.03 1.05
C ASN A 77 6.31 7.22 1.88
N LYS A 78 7.60 7.51 1.74
CA LYS A 78 8.62 7.04 2.69
C LYS A 78 8.69 8.17 3.72
N GLU A 79 8.66 7.84 5.00
CA GLU A 79 9.16 8.78 6.02
C GLU A 79 10.50 9.38 5.56
#